data_AF-A0A137QF13-F1
#
_entry.id   AF-A0A137QF13-F1
#
_cell.length_a   1.000
_cell.length_b   1.000
_cell.length_c   1.000
_cell.angle_alpha   90.00
_cell.angle_beta   90.00
_cell.angle_gamma   90.00
#
_symmetry.space_group_name_H-M   'P 1'
#
loop_
_entity.id
_entity.type
_entity.pdbx_description
1 polymer ?
#
loop_
_entity_poly.entity_id
_entity_poly.type
_entity_poly.pdbx_seq_one_letter_code
_entity_poly.pdbx_strand_id
1 'polypeptide(L)'
;LILGTPWLQNTNLNIDWKNKTISLDRQLIYDEICDQISEGYEYINYVHMDENEDKLNIKTNTSQLLAQKYGNKKSDDPRKIVPNDYHQYLDIFSEKKASRFPPDQKWNHKIELLPTFEAKPFLNYKLALKELEELDKFLDENLLKGYICPLKLPMASPFFFVSKKDGKL
;
A
#
# COMPACT_ATOMS: atom_id res chain seq x y z
N LEU A 1 -0.93 11.01 9.73
CA LEU A 1 -0.02 12.12 9.46
C LEU A 1 -0.16 13.10 10.62
N ILE A 2 0.88 13.28 11.44
CA ILE A 2 0.87 14.30 12.50
C ILE A 2 1.72 15.44 11.95
N LEU A 3 1.09 16.58 11.68
CA LEU A 3 1.77 17.76 11.16
C LEU A 3 2.33 18.55 12.35
N GLY A 4 3.60 18.93 12.27
CA GLY A 4 4.29 19.63 13.36
C GLY A 4 3.80 21.06 13.57
N THR A 5 4.10 21.62 14.73
CA THR A 5 3.80 23.02 15.08
C THR A 5 4.33 24.07 14.09
N PRO A 6 5.52 23.91 13.45
CA PRO A 6 5.99 24.90 12.47
C PRO A 6 5.09 24.97 11.23
N TRP A 7 4.59 23.83 10.78
CA TRP A 7 3.72 23.76 9.61
C TRP A 7 2.35 24.41 9.87
N LEU A 8 1.79 24.20 11.06
CA LEU A 8 0.52 24.80 11.48
C LEU A 8 0.62 26.33 11.62
N GLN A 9 1.76 26.84 12.11
CA GLN A 9 2.00 28.28 12.20
C GLN A 9 2.15 28.92 10.82
N ASN A 10 2.85 28.25 9.89
CA ASN A 10 3.06 28.78 8.53
C ASN A 10 1.75 28.83 7.73
N THR A 11 0.95 27.76 7.81
CA THR A 11 -0.30 27.64 7.04
C THR A 11 -1.48 28.36 7.68
N ASN A 12 -1.40 28.70 8.98
CA ASN A 12 -2.37 29.48 9.75
C ASN A 12 -3.84 29.12 9.45
N LEU A 13 -4.16 27.83 9.55
CA LEU A 13 -5.43 27.28 9.10
C LEU A 13 -6.62 27.75 9.95
N ASN A 14 -7.79 27.90 9.31
CA ASN A 14 -9.03 28.16 10.02
C ASN A 14 -9.59 26.83 10.57
N ILE A 15 -9.61 26.69 11.90
CA ILE A 15 -10.11 25.49 12.59
C ILE A 15 -11.44 25.81 13.27
N ASP A 16 -12.52 25.17 12.83
CA ASP A 16 -13.79 25.17 13.55
C ASP A 16 -13.79 24.02 14.56
N TRP A 17 -13.55 24.34 15.83
CA TRP A 17 -13.53 23.38 16.92
C TRP A 17 -14.90 22.78 17.25
N LYS A 18 -16.00 23.49 16.95
CA LYS A 18 -17.36 23.05 17.24
C LYS A 18 -17.77 21.94 16.25
N ASN A 19 -17.47 22.15 14.97
CA ASN A 19 -17.74 21.19 13.90
C ASN A 19 -16.58 20.22 13.63
N LYS A 20 -15.41 20.44 14.25
CA LYS A 20 -14.17 19.66 14.08
C LYS A 20 -13.70 19.60 12.63
N THR A 21 -13.81 20.74 11.94
CA THR A 21 -13.42 20.90 10.54
C THR A 21 -12.24 21.87 10.44
N ILE A 22 -11.37 21.63 9.47
CA ILE A 22 -10.26 22.51 9.12
C ILE A 22 -10.48 23.00 7.70
N SER A 23 -10.34 24.29 7.46
CA SER A 23 -10.37 24.89 6.12
C SER A 23 -8.95 25.27 5.69
N LEU A 24 -8.53 24.78 4.52
CA LEU A 24 -7.29 25.18 3.87
C LEU A 24 -7.59 26.22 2.79
N ASP A 25 -6.89 27.34 2.81
CA ASP A 25 -6.84 28.24 1.67
C ASP A 25 -5.87 27.66 0.63
N ARG A 26 -6.41 26.94 -0.35
CA ARG A 26 -5.63 26.12 -1.28
C ARG A 26 -4.78 26.93 -2.25
N GLN A 27 -5.12 28.19 -2.53
CA GLN A 27 -4.42 29.00 -3.54
C GLN A 27 -2.94 29.25 -3.15
N LEU A 28 -2.68 29.65 -1.90
CA LEU A 28 -1.32 29.96 -1.44
C LEU A 28 -0.44 28.70 -1.33
N ILE A 29 -1.02 27.56 -0.95
CA ILE A 29 -0.29 26.30 -0.78
C ILE A 29 0.06 25.67 -2.14
N TYR A 30 -0.79 25.86 -3.16
CA TYR A 30 -0.57 25.29 -4.49
C TYR A 30 0.59 25.99 -5.20
N ASP A 31 0.62 27.32 -5.19
CA ASP A 31 1.68 28.11 -5.84
C ASP A 31 3.05 27.85 -5.20
N GLU A 32 3.12 27.78 -3.86
CA GLU A 32 4.36 27.52 -3.12
C GLU A 32 4.92 26.10 -3.36
N ILE A 33 4.03 25.10 -3.53
CA ILE A 33 4.42 23.72 -3.86
C ILE A 33 4.84 23.60 -5.32
N CYS A 34 4.13 24.26 -6.24
CA CYS A 34 4.46 24.25 -7.67
C CYS A 34 5.81 24.93 -7.95
N ASP A 35 6.11 26.03 -7.26
CA ASP A 35 7.40 26.72 -7.38
C ASP A 35 8.57 25.87 -6.87
N GLN A 36 8.37 25.06 -5.82
CA GLN A 36 9.40 24.14 -5.30
C GLN A 36 9.62 22.91 -6.20
N ILE A 37 8.61 22.50 -6.98
CA ILE A 37 8.67 21.30 -7.83
C ILE A 37 9.13 21.63 -9.27
N SER A 38 9.10 22.91 -9.68
CA SER A 38 9.36 23.39 -11.04
C SER A 38 10.80 23.14 -11.56
N GLU A 39 11.76 22.77 -10.70
CA GLU A 39 13.07 22.29 -11.16
C GLU A 39 13.01 20.82 -11.66
N GLY A 40 12.38 20.60 -12.81
CA GLY A 40 12.75 19.51 -13.71
C GLY A 40 11.77 18.35 -13.94
N TYR A 41 10.49 18.46 -13.59
CA TYR A 41 9.51 17.39 -13.86
C TYR A 41 8.30 17.88 -14.67
N GLU A 42 7.96 17.15 -15.75
CA GLU A 42 6.72 17.33 -16.52
C GLU A 42 5.49 16.98 -15.66
N TYR A 43 4.50 17.87 -15.70
CA TYR A 43 3.29 17.83 -14.88
C TYR A 43 2.42 16.60 -15.19
N ILE A 44 2.13 15.79 -14.16
CA ILE A 44 1.01 14.84 -14.19
C ILE A 44 -0.25 15.66 -13.89
N ASN A 45 -1.09 15.90 -14.90
CA ASN A 45 -2.41 16.52 -14.74
C ASN A 45 -3.26 15.66 -13.80
N TYR A 46 -3.44 16.13 -12.56
CA TYR A 46 -4.36 15.52 -11.62
C TYR A 46 -5.79 15.96 -11.91
N VAL A 47 -6.68 14.98 -11.80
CA VAL A 47 -8.15 15.05 -11.87
C VAL A 47 -8.67 16.33 -11.21
N HIS A 48 -9.47 17.09 -11.95
CA HIS A 48 -10.21 18.25 -11.46
C HIS A 48 -11.10 17.80 -10.28
N MET A 49 -10.68 18.11 -9.06
CA MET A 49 -11.46 17.86 -7.86
C MET A 49 -12.41 19.04 -7.69
N ASP A 50 -13.70 18.72 -7.72
CA ASP A 50 -14.87 19.60 -7.56
C ASP A 50 -14.65 20.74 -6.55
N GLU A 51 -15.06 21.97 -6.91
CA GLU A 51 -14.79 23.26 -6.22
C GLU A 51 -15.45 23.40 -4.82
N ASN A 52 -15.93 22.31 -4.23
CA ASN A 52 -16.67 22.34 -2.98
C ASN A 52 -15.72 22.21 -1.79
N GLU A 53 -15.46 23.33 -1.10
CA GLU A 53 -14.74 23.50 0.17
C GLU A 53 -14.37 22.19 0.89
N ASP A 54 -13.09 21.84 0.89
CA ASP A 54 -12.57 20.64 1.54
C ASP A 54 -12.55 20.75 3.06
N LYS A 55 -13.72 20.59 3.69
CA LYS A 55 -13.83 20.41 5.13
C LYS A 55 -13.40 18.98 5.48
N LEU A 56 -12.13 18.82 5.86
CA LEU A 56 -11.60 17.56 6.38
C LEU A 56 -12.18 17.29 7.77
N ASN A 57 -13.12 16.34 7.85
CA ASN A 57 -13.62 15.83 9.12
C ASN A 57 -12.59 14.89 9.75
N ILE A 58 -11.99 15.31 10.87
CA ILE A 58 -10.87 14.62 11.53
C ILE A 58 -11.23 13.19 11.99
N LYS A 59 -12.52 12.87 12.11
CA LYS A 59 -12.99 11.57 12.65
C LYS A 59 -12.98 10.42 11.65
N THR A 60 -13.00 10.69 10.34
CA THR A 60 -13.07 9.63 9.34
C THR A 60 -12.32 10.08 8.09
N ASN A 61 -11.20 9.43 7.80
CA ASN A 61 -10.40 9.76 6.63
C ASN A 61 -11.20 9.39 5.36
N THR A 62 -11.07 10.19 4.31
CA THR A 62 -11.53 9.91 2.94
C THR A 62 -11.36 8.45 2.52
N SER A 63 -10.20 7.83 2.82
CA SER A 63 -9.97 6.41 2.49
C SER A 63 -10.94 5.46 3.21
N GLN A 64 -11.26 5.72 4.49
CA GLN A 64 -12.21 4.92 5.27
C GLN A 64 -13.65 5.11 4.78
N LEU A 65 -14.03 6.35 4.44
CA LEU A 65 -15.32 6.67 3.84
C LEU A 65 -15.51 5.94 2.49
N LEU A 66 -14.49 5.98 1.63
CA LEU A 66 -14.50 5.28 0.34
C LEU A 66 -14.59 3.77 0.53
N ALA A 67 -13.82 3.19 1.46
CA ALA A 67 -13.89 1.77 1.78
C ALA A 67 -15.26 1.35 2.30
N GLN A 68 -15.90 2.15 3.15
CA GLN A 68 -17.26 1.88 3.63
C GLN A 68 -18.30 2.01 2.51
N LYS A 69 -18.19 3.03 1.65
CA LYS A 69 -19.11 3.27 0.53
C LYS A 69 -19.04 2.20 -0.54
N TYR A 70 -17.85 1.64 -0.80
CA TYR A 70 -17.61 0.72 -1.92
C TYR A 70 -17.23 -0.71 -1.51
N GLY A 71 -17.13 -1.03 -0.22
CA GLY A 71 -16.67 -2.34 0.28
C GLY A 71 -17.52 -3.54 -0.12
N ASN A 72 -18.75 -3.33 -0.61
CA ASN A 72 -19.69 -4.38 -0.97
C ASN A 72 -19.81 -4.62 -2.49
N LYS A 73 -19.11 -3.88 -3.36
CA LYS A 73 -19.15 -4.10 -4.81
C LYS A 73 -18.19 -5.21 -5.21
N LYS A 74 -18.55 -6.46 -4.91
CA LYS A 74 -17.88 -7.63 -5.46
C LYS A 74 -18.66 -8.08 -6.69
N SER A 75 -18.02 -8.02 -7.85
CA SER A 75 -18.52 -8.57 -9.10
C SER A 75 -17.38 -9.35 -9.75
N ASP A 76 -17.67 -10.55 -10.25
CA ASP A 76 -16.69 -11.39 -10.93
C ASP A 76 -16.17 -10.76 -12.24
N ASP A 77 -16.88 -9.76 -12.78
CA ASP A 77 -16.49 -9.02 -13.97
C ASP A 77 -15.87 -7.65 -13.59
N PRO A 78 -14.54 -7.46 -13.79
CA PRO A 78 -13.86 -6.22 -13.43
C PRO A 78 -14.37 -5.01 -14.21
N ARG A 79 -14.98 -5.20 -15.40
CA ARG A 79 -15.54 -4.11 -16.22
C ARG A 79 -16.68 -3.36 -15.54
N LYS A 80 -17.38 -4.03 -14.62
CA LYS A 80 -18.52 -3.44 -13.88
C LYS A 80 -18.10 -2.60 -12.69
N ILE A 81 -16.85 -2.76 -12.24
CA ILE A 81 -16.31 -2.10 -11.05
C ILE A 81 -15.36 -0.98 -11.47
N VAL A 82 -14.52 -1.25 -12.48
CA VAL A 82 -13.48 -0.34 -12.95
C VAL A 82 -14.10 0.75 -13.84
N PRO A 83 -13.84 2.04 -13.59
CA PRO A 83 -14.30 3.13 -14.46
C PRO A 83 -13.80 2.96 -15.90
N ASN A 84 -14.59 3.46 -16.86
CA ASN A 84 -14.35 3.25 -18.29
C ASN A 84 -12.95 3.70 -18.75
N ASP A 85 -12.43 4.79 -18.17
CA ASP A 85 -11.11 5.34 -18.50
C ASP A 85 -9.95 4.36 -18.24
N TYR A 86 -10.16 3.41 -17.32
CA TYR A 86 -9.17 2.39 -16.94
C TYR A 86 -9.44 1.04 -17.61
N HIS A 87 -10.38 0.94 -18.54
CA HIS A 87 -10.71 -0.34 -19.19
C HIS A 87 -9.55 -0.91 -20.02
N GLN A 88 -8.62 -0.06 -20.47
CA GLN A 88 -7.38 -0.51 -21.12
C GLN A 88 -6.45 -1.30 -20.16
N TYR A 89 -6.64 -1.16 -18.84
CA TYR A 89 -5.81 -1.78 -17.79
C TYR A 89 -6.55 -2.88 -17.02
N LEU A 90 -7.68 -3.39 -17.53
CA LEU A 90 -8.48 -4.44 -16.85
C LEU A 90 -7.63 -5.66 -16.45
N ASP A 91 -6.60 -5.94 -17.24
CA ASP A 91 -5.56 -6.92 -17.03
C ASP A 91 -4.93 -6.86 -15.63
N ILE A 92 -4.67 -5.65 -15.13
CA ILE A 92 -4.01 -5.39 -13.85
C ILE A 92 -4.95 -5.72 -12.68
N PHE A 93 -6.26 -5.63 -12.90
CA PHE A 93 -7.29 -5.96 -11.91
C PHE A 93 -7.65 -7.45 -11.90
N SER A 94 -7.03 -8.27 -12.74
CA SER A 94 -7.28 -9.71 -12.76
C SER A 94 -6.47 -10.43 -11.68
N GLU A 95 -7.16 -11.00 -10.70
CA GLU A 95 -6.55 -11.81 -9.62
C GLU A 95 -5.69 -12.97 -10.15
N LYS A 96 -6.15 -13.62 -11.23
CA LYS A 96 -5.40 -14.70 -11.90
C LYS A 96 -4.09 -14.19 -12.50
N LYS A 97 -4.10 -13.05 -13.19
CA LYS A 97 -2.87 -12.45 -13.76
C LYS A 97 -1.94 -11.92 -12.68
N ALA A 98 -2.49 -11.49 -11.53
CA ALA A 98 -1.71 -11.05 -10.38
C ALA A 98 -1.09 -12.21 -9.58
N SER A 99 -1.61 -13.43 -9.73
CA SER A 99 -1.14 -14.63 -8.99
C SER A 99 0.09 -15.29 -9.63
N ARG A 100 1.07 -14.50 -10.07
CA ARG A 100 2.35 -15.00 -10.61
C ARG A 100 3.48 -14.05 -10.28
N PHE A 101 4.69 -14.57 -10.13
CA PHE A 101 5.89 -13.74 -9.97
C PHE A 101 6.04 -12.81 -11.20
N PRO A 102 6.31 -11.50 -11.00
CA PRO A 102 6.51 -10.60 -12.12
C PRO A 102 7.72 -11.01 -12.95
N PRO A 103 7.74 -10.72 -14.26
CA PRO A 103 8.92 -10.95 -15.09
C PRO A 103 10.08 -10.06 -14.61
N ASP A 104 11.31 -10.50 -14.90
CA ASP A 104 12.50 -9.72 -14.57
C ASP A 104 12.45 -8.32 -15.16
N GLN A 105 12.80 -7.34 -14.33
CA GLN A 105 12.84 -5.93 -14.72
C GLN A 105 14.26 -5.39 -14.64
N LYS A 106 14.51 -4.26 -15.31
CA LYS A 106 15.81 -3.55 -15.24
C LYS A 106 16.22 -3.22 -13.79
N TRP A 107 15.23 -3.05 -12.90
CA TRP A 107 15.39 -2.59 -11.53
C TRP A 107 14.94 -3.66 -10.52
N ASN A 108 15.45 -4.89 -10.65
CA ASN A 108 15.22 -5.92 -9.63
C ASN A 108 15.89 -5.54 -8.31
N HIS A 109 15.19 -5.76 -7.20
CA HIS A 109 15.72 -5.48 -5.87
C HIS A 109 16.92 -6.41 -5.58
N LYS A 110 18.07 -5.81 -5.26
CA LYS A 110 19.28 -6.52 -4.85
C LYS A 110 19.56 -6.22 -3.38
N ILE A 111 19.82 -7.27 -2.60
CA ILE A 111 20.29 -7.13 -1.23
C ILE A 111 21.81 -7.07 -1.26
N GLU A 112 22.37 -5.91 -0.91
CA GLU A 112 23.82 -5.72 -0.80
C GLU A 112 24.27 -6.09 0.61
N LEU A 113 25.22 -7.04 0.69
CA LEU A 113 25.76 -7.50 1.97
C LEU A 113 26.99 -6.67 2.33
N LEU A 114 27.15 -6.41 3.64
CA LEU A 114 28.37 -5.79 4.15
C LEU A 114 29.57 -6.75 3.98
N PRO A 115 30.79 -6.25 3.77
CA PRO A 115 31.98 -7.10 3.63
C PRO A 115 32.28 -7.98 4.84
N THR A 116 31.79 -7.60 6.01
CA THR A 116 31.95 -8.33 7.29
C THR A 116 30.80 -9.30 7.58
N PHE A 117 29.84 -9.44 6.66
CA PHE A 117 28.69 -10.31 6.88
C PHE A 117 29.07 -11.78 6.82
N GLU A 118 28.70 -12.53 7.86
CA GLU A 118 28.81 -13.98 7.92
C GLU A 118 27.42 -14.62 7.90
N ALA A 119 27.20 -15.52 6.95
CA ALA A 119 25.95 -16.27 6.84
C ALA A 119 25.77 -17.21 8.05
N LYS A 120 24.58 -17.16 8.68
CA LYS A 120 24.25 -18.01 9.83
C LYS A 120 22.93 -18.76 9.58
N PRO A 121 22.89 -20.08 9.79
CA PRO A 121 21.64 -20.82 9.78
C PRO A 121 20.93 -20.63 11.12
N PHE A 122 19.67 -20.20 11.08
CA PHE A 122 18.81 -20.20 12.25
C PHE A 122 17.86 -21.41 12.19
N LEU A 123 17.63 -22.04 13.34
CA LEU A 123 16.63 -23.10 13.46
C LEU A 123 15.22 -22.51 13.40
N ASN A 124 14.29 -23.24 12.81
CA ASN A 124 12.88 -22.90 12.84
C ASN A 124 12.31 -23.01 14.25
N TYR A 125 11.30 -22.18 14.55
CA TYR A 125 10.51 -22.33 15.76
C TYR A 125 9.70 -23.63 15.72
N LYS A 126 9.38 -24.15 16.91
CA LYS A 126 8.45 -25.28 17.03
C LYS A 126 7.05 -24.77 16.69
N LEU A 127 6.46 -25.33 15.65
CA LEU A 127 5.10 -25.01 15.20
C LEU A 127 4.11 -26.03 15.77
N ALA A 128 2.90 -25.56 16.11
CA ALA A 128 1.78 -26.44 16.46
C ALA A 128 1.27 -27.19 15.22
N LEU A 129 0.49 -28.26 15.41
CA LEU A 129 -0.06 -29.04 14.29
C LEU A 129 -0.85 -28.19 13.29
N LYS A 130 -1.71 -27.30 13.78
CA LYS A 130 -2.47 -26.37 12.94
C LYS A 130 -1.57 -25.43 12.13
N GLU A 131 -0.47 -24.98 12.72
CA GLU A 131 0.50 -24.10 12.04
C GLU A 131 1.30 -24.86 10.99
N LEU A 132 1.60 -26.15 11.22
CA LEU A 132 2.24 -27.00 10.22
C LEU A 132 1.35 -27.21 8.99
N GLU A 133 0.07 -27.48 9.20
CA GLU A 133 -0.91 -27.62 8.11
C GLU A 133 -1.02 -26.33 7.28
N GLU A 134 -1.09 -25.16 7.94
CA GLU A 134 -1.09 -23.87 7.24
C GLU A 134 0.26 -23.55 6.59
N LEU A 135 1.37 -24.02 7.15
CA LEU A 135 2.70 -23.86 6.54
C LEU A 135 2.80 -24.65 5.23
N ASP A 136 2.36 -25.91 5.22
CA ASP A 136 2.39 -26.73 4.01
C ASP A 136 1.54 -26.09 2.91
N LYS A 137 0.33 -25.64 3.26
CA LYS A 137 -0.54 -24.91 2.34
C LYS A 137 0.09 -23.60 1.83
N PHE A 138 0.72 -22.83 2.72
CA PHE A 138 1.43 -21.61 2.35
C PHE A 138 2.57 -21.92 1.36
N LEU A 139 3.35 -22.97 1.60
CA LEU A 139 4.45 -23.37 0.73
C LEU A 139 3.91 -23.78 -0.65
N ASP A 140 2.91 -24.66 -0.71
CA ASP A 140 2.32 -25.12 -1.97
C ASP A 140 1.77 -23.96 -2.80
N GLU A 141 1.00 -23.05 -2.19
CA GLU A 141 0.45 -21.89 -2.87
C GLU A 141 1.53 -20.95 -3.43
N ASN A 142 2.57 -20.67 -2.65
CA ASN A 142 3.63 -19.74 -3.07
C ASN A 142 4.62 -20.37 -4.05
N LEU A 143 4.85 -21.68 -3.97
CA LEU A 143 5.59 -22.45 -4.97
C LEU A 143 4.85 -22.48 -6.30
N LEU A 144 3.53 -22.73 -6.30
CA LEU A 144 2.69 -22.69 -7.50
C LEU A 144 2.67 -21.30 -8.16
N LYS A 145 2.65 -20.23 -7.36
CA LYS A 145 2.74 -18.84 -7.85
C LYS A 145 4.14 -18.45 -8.34
N GLY A 146 5.16 -19.25 -7.99
CA GLY A 146 6.58 -18.95 -8.25
C GLY A 146 7.15 -17.82 -7.39
N TYR A 147 6.49 -17.46 -6.28
CA TYR A 147 6.96 -16.42 -5.35
C TYR A 147 8.15 -16.87 -4.52
N ILE A 148 8.24 -18.17 -4.26
CA ILE A 148 9.37 -18.80 -3.58
C ILE A 148 9.87 -19.97 -4.42
N CYS A 149 11.13 -20.35 -4.23
CA CYS A 149 11.72 -21.52 -4.85
C CYS A 149 12.63 -22.25 -3.85
N PRO A 150 12.80 -23.58 -3.98
CA PRO A 150 13.75 -24.31 -3.16
C PRO A 150 15.19 -23.86 -3.44
N LEU A 151 15.90 -23.44 -2.40
CA LEU A 151 17.28 -23.00 -2.50
C LEU A 151 18.09 -23.55 -1.34
N LYS A 152 19.35 -23.92 -1.61
CA LYS A 152 20.31 -24.35 -0.58
C LYS A 152 21.22 -23.18 -0.25
N LEU A 153 20.97 -22.51 0.87
CA LEU A 153 21.79 -21.41 1.37
C LEU A 153 22.42 -21.77 2.72
N PRO A 154 23.63 -21.22 3.02
CA PRO A 154 24.25 -21.32 4.34
C PRO A 154 23.54 -20.46 5.40
N MET A 155 22.53 -19.69 5.00
CA MET A 155 21.69 -18.87 5.87
C MET A 155 20.22 -19.22 5.69
N ALA A 156 19.48 -19.17 6.79
CA ALA A 156 18.04 -19.32 6.82
C ALA A 156 17.48 -18.50 7.99
N SER A 157 16.30 -17.91 7.81
CA SER A 157 15.57 -17.23 8.88
C SER A 157 14.41 -18.11 9.31
N PRO A 158 14.04 -18.14 10.61
CA PRO A 158 12.90 -18.92 11.05
C PRO A 158 11.59 -18.37 10.49
N PHE A 159 10.62 -19.27 10.30
CA PHE A 159 9.24 -18.95 9.92
C PHE A 159 8.33 -18.97 11.16
N PHE A 160 7.34 -18.08 11.20
CA PHE A 160 6.32 -18.05 12.26
C PHE A 160 5.01 -17.43 11.73
N PHE A 161 3.90 -17.74 12.39
CA PHE A 161 2.60 -17.15 12.10
C PHE A 161 2.27 -16.02 13.09
N VAL A 162 1.47 -15.06 12.62
CA VAL A 162 0.90 -13.99 13.45
C VAL A 162 -0.61 -14.09 13.37
N SER A 163 -1.25 -14.34 14.50
CA SER A 163 -2.70 -14.43 14.60
C SER A 163 -3.37 -13.14 14.15
N LYS A 164 -4.24 -13.22 13.14
CA LYS A 164 -5.06 -12.09 12.69
C LYS A 164 -6.28 -11.94 13.59
N LYS A 165 -6.85 -10.73 13.61
CA LYS A 165 -8.06 -10.40 14.40
C LYS A 165 -9.23 -11.36 14.14
N ASP A 166 -9.34 -11.88 12.92
CA ASP A 166 -10.40 -12.79 12.50
C ASP A 166 -10.16 -14.25 12.92
N GLY A 167 -9.13 -14.51 13.75
CA GLY A 167 -8.78 -15.85 14.24
C GLY A 167 -8.09 -16.76 13.20
N LYS A 168 -7.82 -16.23 12.00
CA LYS A 168 -7.07 -16.90 10.95
C LYS A 168 -5.56 -16.71 11.15
N LEU A 169 -4.80 -17.71 10.72
CA LEU A 169 -3.35 -17.64 10.54
C LEU A 169 -3.05 -17.17 9.11
#